data_AF-A0A6G2DFL4-F1
#
_entry.id   AF-A0A6G2DFL4-F1
#
_cell.length_a   1.000
_cell.length_b   1.000
_cell.length_c   1.000
_cell.angle_alpha   90.00
_cell.angle_beta   90.00
_cell.angle_gamma   90.00
#
_symmetry.space_group_name_H-M   'P 1'
#
loop_
_entity.id
_entity.type
_entity.pdbx_description
1 polymer ?
#
loop_
_entity_poly.entity_id
_entity_poly.type
_entity_poly.pdbx_seq_one_letter_code
_entity_poly.pdbx_strand_id
1 'polypeptide(L)'
;VVTSLVAQNTRCVQLIEHVSPQMLKAQLESVFSDIPPQAVKTGMLATTEIMEIIQPYLKKLDCPYVLDPVMVATSGDALIDSNARDYLKTNLL
;
A
#
# COMPACT_ATOMS: atom_id res chain seq x y z
N VAL A 1 -3.65 5.99 4.25
CA VAL A 1 -2.44 6.05 5.11
C VAL A 1 -1.20 5.92 4.25
N VAL A 2 -0.02 6.31 4.73
CA VAL A 2 1.22 6.23 3.97
C VAL A 2 1.85 4.85 4.14
N THR A 3 2.17 4.19 3.03
CA THR A 3 2.83 2.86 3.00
C THR A 3 4.32 2.96 2.69
N SER A 4 4.74 3.95 1.89
CA SER A 4 6.13 4.20 1.53
C SER A 4 6.33 5.67 1.17
N LEU A 5 7.52 6.17 1.46
CA LEU A 5 8.02 7.44 0.99
C LEU A 5 8.93 7.19 -0.21
N VAL A 6 8.78 8.00 -1.24
CA VAL A 6 9.56 7.88 -2.46
C VAL A 6 10.19 9.22 -2.79
N ALA A 7 11.52 9.27 -2.80
CA ALA A 7 12.25 10.36 -3.44
C ALA A 7 12.23 10.08 -4.95
N GLN A 8 11.29 10.69 -5.66
CA GLN A 8 11.10 10.56 -7.10
C GLN A 8 10.91 11.93 -7.75
N ASN A 9 11.40 12.05 -8.98
CA ASN A 9 11.02 13.11 -9.90
C ASN A 9 10.80 12.51 -11.31
N THR A 10 10.64 13.37 -12.32
CA THR A 10 10.37 12.95 -13.70
C THR A 10 11.52 12.19 -14.37
N ARG A 11 12.71 12.14 -13.75
CA ARG A 11 13.91 11.51 -14.33
C ARG A 11 14.17 10.12 -13.79
N CYS A 12 14.00 9.92 -12.48
CA CYS A 12 14.17 8.62 -11.83
C CYS A 12 13.61 8.61 -10.41
N VAL A 13 13.52 7.40 -9.86
CA VAL A 13 13.43 7.14 -8.42
C VAL A 13 14.84 7.12 -7.83
N GLN A 14 15.09 7.95 -6.82
CA GLN A 14 16.39 8.01 -6.13
C GLN A 14 16.42 7.17 -4.86
N LEU A 15 15.31 7.10 -4.14
CA LEU A 15 15.22 6.36 -2.87
C LEU A 15 13.77 5.97 -2.58
N ILE A 16 13.60 4.80 -1.98
CA ILE A 16 12.33 4.34 -1.42
C ILE A 16 12.57 3.99 0.04
N GLU A 17 11.74 4.54 0.92
CA GLU A 17 11.68 4.15 2.33
C GLU A 17 10.29 3.61 2.64
N HIS A 18 10.23 2.35 3.08
CA HIS A 18 8.98 1.75 3.51
C HIS A 18 8.65 2.20 4.94
N VAL A 19 7.38 2.55 5.16
CA VAL A 19 6.92 2.86 6.51
C VAL A 19 7.03 1.62 7.38
N SER A 20 7.52 1.76 8.61
CA SER A 20 7.65 0.63 9.51
C SER A 20 6.30 -0.04 9.79
N PRO A 21 6.25 -1.36 9.98
CA PRO A 21 5.02 -2.10 10.32
C PRO A 21 4.24 -1.49 11.50
N GLN A 22 4.97 -1.04 12.52
CA GLN A 22 4.39 -0.39 13.69
C GLN A 22 3.68 0.92 13.32
N MET A 23 4.34 1.77 12.53
CA MET A 23 3.77 3.05 12.11
C MET A 23 2.59 2.86 11.15
N LEU A 24 2.64 1.85 10.27
CA LEU A 24 1.53 1.53 9.38
C LEU A 24 0.28 1.12 10.17
N LYS A 25 0.43 0.25 11.17
CA LYS A 25 -0.68 -0.15 12.06
C LYS A 25 -1.25 1.05 12.82
N ALA A 26 -0.39 1.86 13.43
CA ALA A 26 -0.83 3.04 14.17
C ALA A 26 -1.63 4.02 13.30
N GLN A 27 -1.20 4.24 12.05
CA GLN A 27 -1.96 5.08 11.10
C GLN A 27 -3.33 4.48 10.75
N LEU A 28 -3.39 3.17 10.47
CA LEU A 28 -4.66 2.49 10.16
C LEU A 28 -5.62 2.58 11.34
N GLU A 29 -5.16 2.24 12.54
CA GLU A 29 -5.96 2.34 13.77
C GLU A 29 -6.45 3.77 14.01
N SER A 30 -5.59 4.77 13.81
CA SER A 30 -5.97 6.17 13.97
C SER A 30 -7.12 6.59 13.03
N VAL A 31 -7.13 6.09 11.79
CA VAL A 31 -8.21 6.41 10.83
C VAL A 31 -9.47 5.59 11.13
N PHE A 32 -9.34 4.28 11.24
CA PHE A 32 -10.49 3.36 11.35
C PHE A 32 -11.21 3.44 12.70
N SER A 33 -10.58 3.95 13.75
CA SER A 33 -11.21 4.11 15.07
C SER A 33 -11.97 5.42 15.28
N ASP A 34 -11.73 6.43 14.45
CA ASP A 34 -12.37 7.76 14.56
C ASP A 34 -13.44 7.95 13.49
N ILE A 35 -13.03 7.96 12.21
CA ILE A 35 -13.94 8.18 11.07
C ILE A 35 -13.74 7.07 10.05
N PRO A 36 -14.62 6.04 10.04
CA PRO A 36 -14.56 4.96 9.08
C PRO A 36 -14.60 5.48 7.62
N PRO A 37 -13.69 5.02 6.73
CA PRO A 37 -13.68 5.45 5.35
C PRO A 37 -14.95 5.05 4.59
N GLN A 38 -15.51 5.97 3.80
CA GLN A 38 -16.65 5.68 2.90
C GLN A 38 -16.23 5.05 1.56
N ALA A 39 -14.93 5.00 1.29
CA ALA A 39 -14.32 4.25 0.21
C ALA A 39 -12.84 4.05 0.54
N VAL A 40 -12.25 2.97 0.04
CA VAL A 40 -10.81 2.70 0.21
C VAL A 40 -10.17 2.50 -1.15
N LYS A 41 -9.01 3.13 -1.35
CA LYS A 41 -8.16 2.90 -2.51
C LYS A 41 -6.76 2.54 -2.03
N THR A 42 -6.20 1.47 -2.58
CA THR A 42 -4.80 1.10 -2.39
C THR A 42 -4.02 1.45 -3.64
N GLY A 43 -2.81 1.96 -3.44
CA GLY A 43 -1.85 2.28 -4.50
C GLY A 43 -0.62 1.39 -4.37
N MET A 44 0.54 2.02 -4.15
CA MET A 44 1.81 1.31 -3.93
C MET A 44 1.77 0.46 -2.65
N LEU A 45 1.86 -0.86 -2.85
CA LEU A 45 2.00 -1.87 -1.81
C LEU A 45 3.30 -2.63 -2.08
N ALA A 46 4.40 -2.13 -1.53
CA ALA A 46 5.74 -2.53 -1.96
C ALA A 46 6.18 -3.89 -1.44
N THR A 47 5.66 -4.34 -0.29
CA THR A 47 6.10 -5.56 0.39
C THR A 47 4.92 -6.40 0.86
N THR A 48 5.15 -7.71 0.98
CA THR A 48 4.17 -8.65 1.55
C THR A 48 3.77 -8.28 2.98
N GLU A 49 4.70 -7.80 3.80
CA GLU A 49 4.42 -7.41 5.19
C GLU A 49 3.40 -6.27 5.28
N ILE A 50 3.50 -5.26 4.39
CA ILE A 50 2.51 -4.19 4.29
C ILE A 50 1.14 -4.77 3.93
N MET A 51 1.11 -5.71 2.98
CA MET A 51 -0.12 -6.36 2.51
C MET A 51 -0.81 -7.17 3.62
N GLU A 52 -0.04 -7.93 4.39
CA GLU A 52 -0.53 -8.69 5.55
C GLU A 52 -1.14 -7.79 6.62
N ILE A 53 -0.58 -6.60 6.83
CA ILE A 53 -1.10 -5.63 7.80
C ILE A 53 -2.43 -5.02 7.35
N ILE A 54 -2.59 -4.73 6.05
CA ILE A 54 -3.82 -4.11 5.55
C ILE A 54 -4.95 -5.12 5.29
N GLN A 55 -4.64 -6.38 4.99
CA GLN A 55 -5.64 -7.38 4.60
C GLN A 55 -6.80 -7.52 5.62
N PRO A 56 -6.57 -7.53 6.95
CA PRO A 56 -7.65 -7.59 7.93
C PRO A 56 -8.58 -6.38 7.91
N TYR A 57 -8.07 -5.20 7.54
CA TYR A 57 -8.88 -4.00 7.40
C TYR A 57 -9.73 -4.07 6.13
N LEU A 58 -9.14 -4.53 5.01
CA LEU A 58 -9.85 -4.71 3.74
C LEU A 58 -11.00 -5.72 3.85
N LYS A 59 -10.80 -6.84 4.57
CA LYS A 59 -11.84 -7.86 4.81
C LYS A 59 -13.04 -7.36 5.61
N LYS A 60 -12.89 -6.27 6.36
CA LYS A 60 -13.93 -5.65 7.19
C LYS A 60 -14.57 -4.42 6.54
N LEU A 61 -14.21 -4.11 5.29
CA LEU A 61 -14.76 -2.95 4.61
C LEU A 61 -16.21 -3.20 4.21
N ASP A 62 -17.08 -2.31 4.66
CA ASP A 62 -18.47 -2.20 4.21
C ASP A 62 -18.63 -1.13 3.11
N CYS A 63 -17.54 -0.74 2.47
CA CYS A 63 -17.49 0.35 1.49
C CYS A 63 -16.72 -0.05 0.22
N PRO A 64 -16.89 0.69 -0.90
CA PRO A 64 -16.19 0.38 -2.14
C PRO A 64 -14.67 0.37 -1.98
N TYR A 65 -14.05 -0.69 -2.51
CA TYR A 65 -12.60 -0.87 -2.52
C TYR A 65 -12.07 -0.86 -3.95
N VAL A 66 -11.02 -0.06 -4.20
CA VAL A 66 -10.30 0.01 -5.48
C VAL A 66 -8.84 -0.32 -5.26
N LEU A 67 -8.35 -1.39 -5.89
CA LEU A 67 -6.93 -1.69 -5.98
C LEU A 67 -6.34 -1.07 -7.25
N ASP A 68 -5.40 -0.14 -7.08
CA ASP A 68 -4.61 0.43 -8.17
C ASP A 68 -3.16 -0.05 -8.02
N PRO A 69 -2.75 -1.10 -8.77
CA PRO A 69 -1.48 -1.77 -8.56
C PRO A 69 -0.32 -0.91 -9.11
N VAL A 70 0.14 0.04 -8.29
CA VAL A 70 1.32 0.87 -8.58
C VAL A 70 2.57 0.01 -8.44
N MET A 71 2.99 -0.58 -9.55
CA MET A 71 4.12 -1.51 -9.63
C MET A 71 5.36 -0.90 -10.31
N VAL A 72 5.19 0.20 -11.04
CA VAL A 72 6.24 0.84 -11.85
C VAL A 72 6.13 2.36 -11.70
N ALA A 73 7.26 3.03 -11.50
CA ALA A 73 7.33 4.48 -11.46
C ALA A 73 7.12 5.09 -12.86
N THR A 74 6.74 6.37 -12.93
CA THR A 74 6.64 7.09 -14.21
C THR A 74 7.96 7.10 -14.99
N SER A 75 9.10 6.99 -14.30
CA SER A 75 10.44 6.85 -14.88
C SER A 75 10.75 5.44 -15.42
N GLY A 76 9.91 4.44 -15.14
CA GLY A 76 10.12 3.04 -15.54
C GLY A 76 10.76 2.16 -14.46
N ASP A 77 11.15 2.72 -13.31
CA ASP A 77 11.75 1.97 -12.20
C ASP A 77 10.73 1.04 -11.53
N ALA A 78 11.11 -0.20 -11.20
CA ALA A 78 10.23 -1.14 -10.49
C ALA A 78 10.02 -0.68 -9.03
N LEU A 79 8.76 -0.64 -8.58
CA LEU A 79 8.36 -0.23 -7.23
C LEU A 79 7.91 -1.39 -6.34
N ILE A 80 7.83 -2.60 -6.90
CA ILE A 80 7.40 -3.82 -6.22
C ILE A 80 8.34 -4.96 -6.57
N ASP A 81 8.65 -5.81 -5.58
CA ASP A 81 9.38 -7.04 -5.85
C ASP A 81 8.45 -8.14 -6.43
N SER A 82 9.04 -9.19 -7.00
CA SER A 82 8.29 -10.28 -7.63
C SER A 82 7.37 -11.03 -6.66
N ASN A 83 7.79 -11.21 -5.41
CA ASN A 83 7.05 -11.95 -4.40
C ASN A 83 5.83 -11.16 -3.92
N ALA A 84 6.00 -9.86 -3.69
CA ALA A 84 4.92 -8.93 -3.34
C ALA A 84 3.88 -8.86 -4.47
N ARG A 85 4.31 -8.90 -5.74
CA ARG A 85 3.39 -8.95 -6.88
C ARG A 85 2.52 -10.21 -6.88
N ASP A 86 3.11 -11.37 -6.59
CA ASP A 86 2.38 -12.64 -6.58
C ASP A 86 1.44 -12.73 -5.36
N TYR A 87 1.87 -12.19 -4.21
CA TYR A 87 1.02 -12.07 -3.03
C TYR A 87 -0.19 -11.18 -3.29
N LEU A 88 0.00 -10.00 -3.91
CA LEU A 88 -1.08 -9.08 -4.26
C LEU A 88 -2.15 -9.76 -5.08
N LYS A 89 -1.76 -10.54 -6.10
CA LYS A 89 -2.70 -11.26 -6.97
C LYS A 89 -3.51 -12.34 -6.25
N THR A 90 -2.94 -12.95 -5.21
CA THR A 90 -3.54 -14.10 -4.54
C THR A 90 -4.39 -13.71 -3.34
N ASN A 91 -4.07 -12.57 -2.70
CA ASN A 91 -4.59 -12.23 -1.37
C ASN A 91 -5.34 -10.89 -1.29
N LEU A 92 -5.20 -10.02 -2.30
CA LEU A 92 -5.79 -8.67 -2.30
C LEU A 92 -6.65 -8.36 -3.54
N LEU A 93 -6.57 -9.18 -4.59
CA LEU A 93 -7.60 -9.28 -5.64
C LEU A 93 -8.72 -10.21 -5.16
#